data_AF-A0A9P6XU51-F1
#
_entry.id   AF-A0A9P6XU51-F1
#
_cell.length_a   1.000
_cell.length_b   1.000
_cell.length_c   1.000
_cell.angle_alpha   90.00
_cell.angle_beta   90.00
_cell.angle_gamma   90.00
#
_symmetry.space_group_name_H-M   'P 1'
#
loop_
_entity.id
_entity.type
_entity.pdbx_description
1 polymer ?
#
loop_
_entity_poly.entity_id
_entity_poly.type
_entity_poly.pdbx_seq_one_letter_code
_entity_poly.pdbx_strand_id
1 'polypeptide(L)'
;MREVQVQASGFGGTQFATDLTGPGTEDGQGLYRVVGLQRQLHTQVDLERDRQTLVAPSLTWRPSAATSLTLNAFYQKDKPQMSARFYPAKGTLHDNPAGNIPRSMYLGEPSSDSFNRTYQSIGYEFEHTFNDTTTVRQNLPGWPHLEPGLGDLGRQHQIAGGRQPDRNPA
;
A
#
# COMPACT_ATOMS: atom_id res chain seq x y z
N MET A 1 -3.07 -9.72 23.60
CA MET A 1 -2.80 -10.71 22.52
C MET A 1 -1.53 -10.27 21.81
N ARG A 2 -0.64 -11.21 21.48
CA ARG A 2 0.59 -10.92 20.75
C ARG A 2 0.71 -11.95 19.66
N GLU A 3 0.64 -11.51 18.41
CA GLU A 3 0.75 -12.37 17.26
C GLU A 3 1.92 -11.92 16.39
N VAL A 4 2.68 -12.88 15.89
CA VAL A 4 3.75 -12.67 14.91
C VAL A 4 3.57 -13.71 13.83
N GLN A 5 3.66 -13.29 12.58
CA GLN A 5 3.55 -14.15 11.42
C GLN A 5 4.74 -13.96 10.49
N VAL A 6 5.25 -15.07 9.98
CA VAL A 6 6.25 -15.09 8.90
C VAL A 6 5.69 -15.92 7.76
N GLN A 7 5.78 -15.41 6.54
CA GLN A 7 5.39 -16.12 5.33
C GLN A 7 6.50 -16.05 4.29
N ALA A 8 6.59 -17.08 3.45
CA ALA A 8 7.44 -17.13 2.28
C ALA A 8 6.60 -17.51 1.05
N SER A 9 6.98 -17.01 -0.13
CA SER A 9 6.28 -17.26 -1.38
C SER A 9 6.98 -18.32 -2.22
N GLY A 10 6.21 -19.13 -2.96
CA GLY A 10 6.75 -20.09 -3.94
C GLY A 10 7.48 -19.42 -5.12
N PHE A 11 7.21 -18.13 -5.39
CA PHE A 11 7.96 -17.33 -6.36
C PHE A 11 9.18 -16.63 -5.75
N GLY A 12 9.37 -16.75 -4.43
CA GLY A 12 10.41 -16.09 -3.67
C GLY A 12 9.93 -14.84 -2.94
N GLY A 13 10.71 -14.43 -1.94
CA GLY A 13 10.38 -13.33 -1.05
C GLY A 13 9.67 -13.75 0.23
N THR A 14 9.55 -12.80 1.16
CA THR A 14 9.08 -13.01 2.52
C THR A 14 8.15 -11.91 2.99
N GLN A 15 7.29 -12.24 3.95
CA GLN A 15 6.44 -11.31 4.68
C GLN A 15 6.58 -11.53 6.18
N PHE A 16 6.68 -10.44 6.91
CA PHE A 16 6.65 -10.40 8.37
C PHE A 16 5.47 -9.53 8.80
N ALA A 17 4.61 -10.05 9.66
CA ALA A 17 3.49 -9.30 10.22
C ALA A 17 3.46 -9.45 11.74
N THR A 18 2.96 -8.43 12.41
CA THR A 18 2.82 -8.42 13.87
C THR A 18 1.55 -7.69 14.27
N ASP A 19 0.90 -8.19 15.32
CA ASP A 19 -0.21 -7.51 16.00
C ASP A 19 0.01 -7.64 17.51
N LEU A 20 0.38 -6.52 18.13
CA LEU A 20 0.70 -6.44 19.54
C LEU A 20 -0.34 -5.58 20.23
N THR A 21 -1.06 -6.13 21.20
CA THR A 21 -2.05 -5.36 21.98
C THR A 21 -2.13 -5.80 23.43
N GLY A 22 -2.41 -4.85 24.32
CA GLY A 22 -2.60 -5.08 25.74
C GLY A 22 -2.71 -3.80 26.55
N PRO A 23 -2.75 -3.91 27.89
CA PRO A 23 -2.67 -2.76 28.78
C PRO A 23 -1.31 -2.07 28.64
N GLY A 24 -1.33 -0.74 28.54
CA GLY A 24 -0.17 0.15 28.58
C GLY A 24 0.06 0.79 29.94
N THR A 25 -0.89 0.64 30.87
CA THR A 25 -0.81 1.13 32.26
C THR A 25 -1.20 0.03 33.25
N GLU A 26 -0.70 0.11 34.47
CA GLU A 26 -0.96 -0.89 35.53
C GLU A 26 -2.43 -0.92 35.97
N ASP A 27 -3.09 0.24 35.95
CA ASP A 27 -4.51 0.40 36.26
C ASP A 27 -5.46 -0.07 35.13
N GLY A 28 -4.91 -0.49 33.99
CA GLY A 28 -5.66 -0.95 32.82
C GLY A 28 -6.43 0.15 32.07
N GLN A 29 -6.29 1.42 32.46
CA GLN A 29 -6.99 2.54 31.81
C GLN A 29 -6.37 2.90 30.46
N GLY A 30 -5.06 2.67 30.28
CA GLY A 30 -4.37 2.81 29.01
C GLY A 30 -4.28 1.46 28.31
N LEU A 31 -4.73 1.39 27.05
CA LEU A 31 -4.55 0.26 26.17
C LEU A 31 -3.76 0.69 24.94
N TYR A 32 -3.00 -0.24 24.36
CA TYR A 32 -2.29 0.00 23.12
C TYR A 32 -2.57 -1.12 22.11
N ARG A 33 -2.43 -0.80 20.83
CA ARG A 33 -2.26 -1.77 19.75
C ARG A 33 -1.24 -1.27 18.75
N VAL A 34 -0.40 -2.15 18.24
CA VAL A 34 0.51 -1.86 17.15
C VAL A 34 0.40 -2.99 16.13
N VAL A 35 -0.10 -2.65 14.96
CA VAL A 35 -0.08 -3.54 13.80
C VAL A 35 1.08 -3.14 12.90
N GLY A 36 1.88 -4.13 12.49
CA GLY A 36 3.02 -3.91 11.61
C GLY A 36 3.08 -4.95 10.51
N LEU A 37 3.53 -4.54 9.33
CA LEU A 37 3.76 -5.41 8.18
C LEU A 37 4.99 -4.95 7.42
N GLN A 38 5.89 -5.88 7.13
CA GLN A 38 6.97 -5.73 6.17
C GLN A 38 6.86 -6.84 5.14
N ARG A 39 6.62 -6.48 3.89
CA ARG A 39 6.43 -7.40 2.78
C ARG A 39 7.42 -7.13 1.67
N GLN A 40 8.04 -8.19 1.16
CA GLN A 40 8.82 -8.19 -0.07
C GLN A 40 8.61 -9.52 -0.77
N LEU A 41 7.66 -9.57 -1.70
CA LEU A 41 7.31 -10.78 -2.45
C LEU A 41 7.67 -10.64 -3.92
N HIS A 42 8.05 -11.75 -4.52
CA HIS A 42 8.20 -11.89 -5.96
C HIS A 42 6.91 -12.48 -6.56
N THR A 43 6.76 -12.35 -7.87
CA THR A 43 5.67 -12.97 -8.63
C THR A 43 6.23 -13.95 -9.66
N GLN A 44 5.35 -14.58 -10.42
CA GLN A 44 5.74 -15.42 -11.56
C GLN A 44 6.41 -14.62 -12.69
N VAL A 45 6.24 -13.29 -12.72
CA VAL A 45 6.82 -12.41 -13.73
C VAL A 45 8.18 -11.95 -13.22
N ASP A 46 9.19 -12.07 -14.07
CA ASP A 46 10.54 -11.63 -13.78
C ASP A 46 10.53 -10.16 -13.39
N LEU A 47 11.39 -9.75 -12.46
CA LEU A 47 11.53 -8.37 -11.97
C LEU A 47 10.29 -7.73 -11.28
N GLU A 48 9.10 -8.32 -11.36
CA GLU A 48 7.95 -7.84 -10.57
C GLU A 48 8.21 -8.04 -9.08
N ARG A 49 7.96 -7.00 -8.29
CA ARG A 49 8.14 -7.01 -6.83
C ARG A 49 6.94 -6.36 -6.15
N ASP A 50 6.39 -7.03 -5.15
CA ASP A 50 5.42 -6.43 -4.23
C ASP A 50 6.14 -6.08 -2.92
N ARG A 51 6.27 -4.77 -2.66
CA ARG A 51 6.95 -4.24 -1.48
C ARG A 51 6.02 -3.30 -0.74
N GLN A 52 5.75 -3.64 0.51
CA GLN A 52 4.90 -2.86 1.41
C GLN A 52 5.53 -2.79 2.79
N THR A 53 5.58 -1.59 3.35
CA THR A 53 5.86 -1.35 4.77
C THR A 53 4.64 -0.67 5.37
N LEU A 54 4.09 -1.20 6.46
CA LEU A 54 2.96 -0.62 7.16
C LEU A 54 3.19 -0.64 8.67
N VAL A 55 2.80 0.45 9.32
CA VAL A 55 2.67 0.52 10.78
C VAL A 55 1.40 1.30 11.13
N ALA A 56 0.60 0.74 12.03
CA ALA A 56 -0.65 1.31 12.49
C ALA A 56 -0.72 1.22 14.02
N PRO A 57 -0.23 2.24 14.74
CA PRO A 57 -0.36 2.30 16.18
C PRO A 57 -1.72 2.88 16.58
N SER A 58 -2.27 2.37 17.68
CA SER A 58 -3.38 3.00 18.38
C SER A 58 -3.16 2.98 19.89
N LEU A 59 -3.68 4.03 20.52
CA LEU A 59 -3.67 4.21 21.97
C LEU A 59 -5.07 4.54 22.42
N THR A 60 -5.57 3.81 23.41
CA THR A 60 -6.90 4.03 23.97
C THR A 60 -6.76 4.38 25.44
N TRP A 61 -7.35 5.49 25.85
CA TRP A 61 -7.45 5.92 27.24
C TRP A 61 -8.90 5.81 27.71
N ARG A 62 -9.11 5.03 28.77
CA ARG A 62 -10.40 4.69 29.36
C ARG A 62 -10.35 4.93 30.88
N PRO A 63 -10.46 6.19 31.31
CA PRO A 63 -10.36 6.53 32.73
C PRO A 63 -11.54 5.99 33.56
N SER A 64 -12.64 5.63 32.91
CA SER A 64 -13.81 5.02 33.53
C SER A 64 -14.58 4.18 32.51
N ALA A 65 -15.62 3.47 32.96
CA ALA A 65 -16.55 2.78 32.06
C ALA A 65 -17.35 3.75 31.17
N ALA A 66 -17.46 5.03 31.56
CA ALA A 66 -18.27 6.03 30.88
C ALA A 66 -17.51 6.84 29.82
N THR A 67 -16.16 6.81 29.84
CA THR A 67 -15.32 7.65 28.96
C THR A 67 -14.29 6.81 28.23
N SER A 68 -14.14 7.04 26.93
CA SER A 68 -13.08 6.45 26.11
C SER A 68 -12.56 7.46 25.09
N LEU A 69 -11.25 7.55 24.95
CA LEU A 69 -10.57 8.26 23.88
C LEU A 69 -9.58 7.32 23.20
N THR A 70 -9.73 7.11 21.90
CA THR A 70 -8.78 6.36 21.08
C THR A 70 -8.09 7.30 20.11
N LEU A 71 -6.77 7.26 20.09
CA LEU A 71 -5.91 7.90 19.10
C LEU A 71 -5.40 6.83 18.15
N ASN A 72 -5.51 7.09 16.85
CA ASN A 72 -5.10 6.17 15.80
C ASN A 72 -4.13 6.88 14.85
N ALA A 73 -3.05 6.21 14.46
CA ALA A 73 -2.24 6.62 13.33
C ALA A 73 -2.05 5.47 12.36
N PHE A 74 -1.76 5.81 11.11
CA PHE A 74 -1.52 4.86 10.04
C PHE A 74 -0.43 5.39 9.14
N TYR A 75 0.52 4.53 8.81
CA TYR A 75 1.55 4.78 7.82
C TYR A 75 1.67 3.55 6.94
N GLN A 76 1.59 3.74 5.63
CA GLN A 76 1.85 2.70 4.65
C GLN A 76 2.68 3.26 3.50
N LYS A 77 3.75 2.55 3.16
CA LYS A 77 4.60 2.83 2.01
C LYS A 77 4.60 1.63 1.07
N ASP A 78 4.08 1.84 -0.12
CA ASP A 78 4.09 0.87 -1.20
C ASP A 78 5.20 1.27 -2.19
N LYS A 79 6.05 0.30 -2.56
CA LYS A 79 7.06 0.45 -3.62
C LYS A 79 7.01 -0.71 -4.61
N PRO A 80 5.84 -1.01 -5.20
CA PRO A 80 5.72 -2.08 -6.17
C PRO A 80 6.59 -1.80 -7.40
N GLN A 81 7.05 -2.89 -8.01
CA GLN A 81 7.62 -2.91 -9.34
C GLN A 81 6.71 -3.79 -10.20
N MET A 82 6.10 -3.20 -11.22
CA MET A 82 5.05 -3.82 -12.02
C MET A 82 5.30 -3.52 -13.49
N SER A 83 5.10 -4.49 -14.36
CA SER A 83 5.06 -4.24 -15.81
C SER A 83 3.64 -4.00 -16.28
N ALA A 84 3.49 -3.37 -17.45
CA ALA A 84 2.25 -3.44 -18.20
C ALA A 84 1.86 -4.92 -18.43
N ARG A 85 0.65 -5.30 -18.03
CA ARG A 85 0.13 -6.68 -18.15
C ARG A 85 -0.69 -6.89 -19.43
N PHE A 86 -0.29 -6.21 -20.50
CA PHE A 86 -0.94 -6.29 -21.80
C PHE A 86 -0.06 -7.07 -22.77
N TYR A 87 -0.28 -8.38 -22.83
CA TYR A 87 0.39 -9.25 -23.79
C TYR A 87 -0.46 -9.39 -25.06
N PRO A 88 0.14 -9.45 -26.26
CA PRO A 88 -0.61 -9.67 -27.49
C PRO A 88 -1.23 -11.07 -27.50
N ALA A 89 -2.39 -11.21 -28.13
CA ALA A 89 -3.06 -12.52 -28.29
C ALA A 89 -2.20 -13.51 -29.10
N LYS A 90 -1.44 -13.00 -30.09
CA LYS A 90 -0.46 -13.79 -30.84
C LYS A 90 0.78 -14.03 -29.99
N GLY A 91 1.11 -15.30 -29.76
CA GLY A 91 2.18 -15.74 -28.85
C GLY A 91 1.71 -16.04 -27.43
N THR A 92 0.41 -15.85 -27.12
CA THR A 92 -0.18 -16.25 -25.84
C THR A 92 -1.37 -17.19 -26.05
N LEU A 93 -2.41 -16.71 -26.74
CA LEU A 93 -3.62 -17.46 -27.07
C LEU A 93 -3.52 -18.15 -28.44
N HIS A 94 -2.93 -17.46 -29.42
CA HIS A 94 -2.71 -17.97 -30.76
C HIS A 94 -1.23 -18.24 -31.00
N ASP A 95 -0.92 -19.24 -31.81
CA ASP A 95 0.46 -19.57 -32.14
C ASP A 95 1.19 -18.41 -32.80
N ASN A 96 2.46 -18.25 -32.44
CA ASN A 96 3.36 -17.29 -33.05
C ASN A 96 4.52 -18.02 -33.72
N PRO A 97 4.77 -17.81 -35.03
CA PRO A 97 5.92 -18.40 -35.72
C PRO A 97 7.27 -18.05 -35.08
N ALA A 98 7.37 -16.93 -34.35
CA ALA A 98 8.56 -16.53 -33.59
C ALA A 98 8.65 -17.17 -32.18
N GLY A 99 7.70 -18.03 -31.81
CA GLY A 99 7.62 -18.68 -30.50
C GLY A 99 6.61 -18.03 -29.54
N ASN A 100 6.22 -18.81 -28.53
CA ASN A 100 5.31 -18.36 -27.49
C ASN A 100 6.00 -17.41 -26.51
N ILE A 101 5.24 -16.43 -26.02
CA ILE A 101 5.67 -15.48 -25.01
C ILE A 101 5.75 -16.21 -23.66
N PRO A 102 6.92 -16.22 -22.99
CA PRO A 102 7.07 -16.82 -21.68
C PRO A 102 6.13 -16.16 -20.65
N ARG A 103 5.57 -16.97 -19.74
CA ARG A 103 4.71 -16.48 -18.66
C ARG A 103 5.44 -15.58 -17.64
N SER A 104 6.77 -15.64 -17.62
CA SER A 104 7.62 -14.81 -16.76
C SER A 104 8.05 -13.50 -17.42
N MET A 105 7.75 -13.27 -18.71
CA MET A 105 8.27 -12.13 -19.45
C MET A 105 7.87 -10.80 -18.80
N TYR A 106 8.85 -9.98 -18.43
CA TYR A 106 8.65 -8.61 -17.98
C TYR A 106 8.63 -7.65 -19.17
N LEU A 107 7.52 -6.95 -19.37
CA LEU A 107 7.36 -5.98 -20.48
C LEU A 107 7.68 -4.53 -20.09
N GLY A 108 8.09 -4.31 -18.83
CA GLY A 108 8.39 -2.98 -18.31
C GLY A 108 9.85 -2.57 -18.53
N GLU A 109 10.14 -1.29 -18.29
CA GLU A 109 11.49 -0.75 -18.20
C GLU A 109 11.93 -0.75 -16.73
N PRO A 110 12.86 -1.64 -16.31
CA PRO A 110 13.22 -1.82 -14.90
C PRO A 110 13.74 -0.55 -14.21
N SER A 111 14.32 0.39 -14.98
CA SER A 111 14.84 1.64 -14.46
C SER A 111 13.79 2.76 -14.29
N SER A 112 12.62 2.61 -14.91
CA SER A 112 11.57 3.65 -14.99
C SER A 112 10.26 3.25 -14.31
N ASP A 113 9.98 1.95 -14.17
CA ASP A 113 8.68 1.45 -13.69
C ASP A 113 8.62 1.30 -12.16
N SER A 114 8.80 2.40 -11.43
CA SER A 114 8.56 2.42 -9.99
C SER A 114 7.43 3.37 -9.63
N PHE A 115 6.33 2.80 -9.15
CA PHE A 115 5.21 3.56 -8.57
C PHE A 115 5.38 3.55 -7.06
N ASN A 116 5.75 4.70 -6.48
CA ASN A 116 5.88 4.82 -5.03
C ASN A 116 4.64 5.51 -4.49
N ARG A 117 4.06 4.97 -3.42
CA ARG A 117 2.87 5.54 -2.81
C ARG A 117 3.00 5.54 -1.31
N THR A 118 2.80 6.70 -0.71
CA THR A 118 2.81 6.84 0.75
C THR A 118 1.44 7.30 1.22
N TYR A 119 0.85 6.53 2.13
CA TYR A 119 -0.37 6.85 2.84
C TYR A 119 -0.04 7.16 4.29
N GLN A 120 -0.54 8.28 4.78
CA GLN A 120 -0.41 8.63 6.19
C GLN A 120 -1.75 9.17 6.68
N SER A 121 -2.14 8.80 7.90
CA SER A 121 -3.31 9.40 8.53
C SER A 121 -3.17 9.41 10.03
N ILE A 122 -3.77 10.41 10.67
CA ILE A 122 -3.94 10.49 12.12
C ILE A 122 -5.39 10.87 12.41
N GLY A 123 -6.00 10.20 13.38
CA GLY A 123 -7.39 10.39 13.76
C GLY A 123 -7.64 10.05 15.21
N TYR A 124 -8.86 10.33 15.65
CA TYR A 124 -9.30 10.00 17.00
C TYR A 124 -10.78 9.65 17.06
N GLU A 125 -11.14 8.91 18.09
CA GLU A 125 -12.50 8.52 18.44
C GLU A 125 -12.71 8.82 19.92
N PHE A 126 -13.64 9.71 20.23
CA PHE A 126 -14.02 10.06 21.59
C PHE A 126 -15.46 9.65 21.85
N GLU A 127 -15.69 9.00 23.00
CA GLU A 127 -17.01 8.67 23.51
C GLU A 127 -17.09 9.04 24.99
N HIS A 128 -18.19 9.70 25.38
CA HIS A 128 -18.52 9.92 26.78
C HIS A 128 -20.02 9.77 27.03
N THR A 129 -20.38 8.96 28.02
CA THR A 129 -21.74 8.76 28.49
C THR A 129 -21.95 9.55 29.78
N PHE A 130 -22.82 10.56 29.73
CA PHE A 130 -23.12 11.42 30.88
C PHE A 130 -24.11 10.76 31.84
N ASN A 131 -25.05 9.98 31.30
CA ASN A 131 -26.10 9.27 32.04
C ASN A 131 -26.75 8.21 31.14
N ASP A 132 -27.76 7.50 31.67
CA ASP A 132 -28.45 6.39 30.99
C ASP A 132 -29.13 6.77 29.65
N THR A 133 -29.28 8.06 29.36
CA THR A 133 -30.01 8.57 28.19
C THR A 133 -29.15 9.38 27.23
N THR A 134 -27.96 9.83 27.66
CA THR A 134 -27.17 10.82 26.92
C THR A 134 -25.72 10.38 26.76
N THR A 135 -25.31 10.17 25.51
CA THR A 135 -23.93 9.87 25.10
C THR A 135 -23.50 10.82 23.98
N VAL A 136 -22.29 11.36 24.08
CA VAL A 136 -21.65 12.15 23.02
C VAL A 136 -20.55 11.33 22.38
N ARG A 137 -20.48 11.42 21.04
CA ARG A 137 -19.42 10.82 20.21
C ARG A 137 -18.85 11.86 19.29
N GLN A 138 -17.53 11.92 19.21
CA GLN A 138 -16.81 12.73 18.24
C GLN A 138 -15.73 11.89 17.59
N ASN A 139 -15.86 11.70 16.28
CA ASN A 139 -14.92 10.93 15.50
C ASN A 139 -14.31 11.84 14.44
N LEU A 140 -13.00 11.87 14.39
CA LEU A 140 -12.26 12.42 13.27
C LEU A 140 -11.58 11.24 12.55
N PRO A 141 -12.19 10.72 11.47
CA PRO A 141 -11.54 9.73 10.61
C PRO A 141 -10.20 10.28 10.15
N GLY A 142 -9.18 9.42 10.12
CA GLY A 142 -7.81 9.87 9.89
C GLY A 142 -7.69 10.70 8.62
N TRP A 143 -7.24 11.95 8.73
CA TRP A 143 -7.10 12.82 7.57
C TRP A 143 -5.98 12.26 6.67
N PRO A 144 -6.29 11.82 5.43
CA PRO A 144 -5.29 11.17 4.60
C PRO A 144 -4.37 12.22 4.00
N HIS A 145 -3.07 12.13 4.33
CA HIS A 145 -2.02 12.76 3.53
C HIS A 145 -1.52 11.73 2.53
N LEU A 146 -1.84 11.98 1.27
CA LEU A 146 -1.39 11.17 0.15
C LEU A 146 -0.23 11.90 -0.51
N GLU A 147 0.93 11.28 -0.54
CA GLU A 147 1.98 11.68 -1.45
C GLU A 147 1.99 10.69 -2.62
N PRO A 148 1.40 11.06 -3.77
CA PRO A 148 1.65 10.32 -4.99
C PRO A 148 3.14 10.47 -5.32
N GLY A 149 3.88 9.36 -5.26
CA GLY A 149 5.21 9.31 -5.85
C GLY A 149 5.04 9.27 -7.35
N LEU A 150 5.00 10.45 -7.98
CA LEU A 150 5.19 10.61 -9.42
C LEU A 150 6.64 10.25 -9.75
N GLY A 151 6.95 8.96 -9.81
CA GLY A 151 8.14 8.48 -10.50
C GLY A 151 7.91 8.65 -11.99
N ASP A 152 8.56 9.64 -12.60
CA ASP A 152 8.87 9.84 -14.03
C ASP A 152 7.82 9.51 -15.13
N LEU A 153 6.54 9.35 -14.79
CA LEU A 153 5.47 9.21 -15.80
C LEU A 153 5.25 10.51 -16.60
N GLY A 154 5.89 11.61 -16.20
CA GLY A 154 5.80 12.91 -16.84
C GLY A 154 6.75 13.15 -18.01
N ARG A 155 7.81 12.33 -18.22
CA ARG A 155 8.79 12.61 -19.28
C ARG A 155 8.50 12.00 -20.65
N GLN A 156 7.55 11.07 -20.77
CA GLN A 156 7.26 10.46 -22.08
C GLN A 156 6.29 11.26 -22.97
N HIS A 157 5.57 12.25 -22.44
CA HIS A 157 4.64 13.05 -23.27
C HIS A 157 5.30 14.22 -24.02
N GLN A 158 6.61 14.43 -23.88
CA GLN A 158 7.32 15.56 -24.50
C GLN A 158 8.39 15.14 -25.50
N ILE A 159 8.25 14.01 -26.18
CA ILE A 159 9.03 13.71 -27.41
C ILE A 159 8.10 13.09 -28.46
N ALA A 160 7.05 13.81 -28.84
CA ALA A 160 6.27 13.52 -30.06
C ALA A 160 5.75 14.83 -30.68
N GLY A 161 6.64 15.82 -30.79
CA GLY A 161 6.41 17.07 -31.54
C GLY A 161 7.38 17.20 -32.72
N GLY A 162 7.68 16.08 -33.37
CA GLY A 162 8.57 16.02 -34.53
C GLY A 162 7.84 16.43 -35.81
N ARG A 163 8.02 17.71 -36.17
CA ARG A 163 7.83 18.36 -37.47
C ARG A 163 7.58 17.39 -38.65
N GLN A 164 6.36 17.42 -39.17
CA GLN A 164 5.95 16.77 -40.43
C GLN A 164 6.61 17.50 -41.61
N PRO A 165 7.36 16.82 -42.51
CA PRO A 165 7.90 17.49 -43.68
C PRO A 165 6.82 17.59 -44.78
N ASP A 166 6.65 18.81 -45.27
CA ASP A 166 5.78 19.16 -46.39
C ASP A 166 6.10 18.31 -47.62
N ARG A 167 5.08 17.65 -48.18
CA ARG A 167 5.13 17.07 -49.52
C ARG A 167 4.66 18.14 -50.51
N ASN A 168 5.59 18.60 -51.35
CA ASN A 168 5.30 19.44 -52.51
C ASN A 168 4.70 18.57 -53.64
N PRO A 169 3.58 18.94 -54.28
CA PRO A 169 3.10 18.26 -55.47
C PRO A 169 3.81 18.78 -56.73
N ALA A 170 4.08 17.86 -57.65
CA ALA A 170 4.31 18.14 -59.07
C ALA A 170 3.00 17.94 -59.83
#